data_AF-A0A7J6LJA4-F1
#
_entry.id   AF-A0A7J6LJA4-F1
#
_cell.length_a   1.000
_cell.length_b   1.000
_cell.length_c   1.000
_cell.angle_alpha   90.00
_cell.angle_beta   90.00
_cell.angle_gamma   90.00
#
_symmetry.space_group_name_H-M   'P 1'
#
loop_
_entity.id
_entity.type
_entity.pdbx_description
1 polymer ?
#
loop_
_entity_poly.entity_id
_entity_poly.type
_entity_poly.pdbx_seq_one_letter_code
_entity_poly.pdbx_strand_id
1 'polypeptide(L)'
;MTVPIWMVFFSLYGTGLSKDPNDPFYREHQQNYLEAIKAPEAWDRIYDVPKANQTVIAVIGQGMMSDHEDLRHNAIPGYNMIDKNTNTSDRDGTGTNVAGAAGAVTNNSIGIAGIAGTVKLMPIVYDATNDNTIAA
;
A
#
# COMPACT_ATOMS: atom_id res chain seq x y z
N MET A 1 55.25 -18.08 -22.27
CA MET A 1 54.26 -16.99 -22.50
C MET A 1 53.11 -17.21 -21.54
N THR A 2 53.01 -16.35 -20.54
CA THR A 2 52.05 -16.44 -19.43
C THR A 2 50.71 -15.87 -19.85
N VAL A 3 49.67 -16.69 -19.84
CA VAL A 3 48.28 -16.25 -20.05
C VAL A 3 47.77 -15.70 -18.71
N PRO A 4 47.35 -14.43 -18.60
CA PRO A 4 46.89 -13.90 -17.33
C PRO A 4 45.50 -14.45 -16.99
N ILE A 5 45.39 -14.96 -15.77
CA ILE A 5 44.15 -15.27 -15.07
C ILE A 5 43.34 -13.98 -14.95
N TRP A 6 42.19 -13.94 -15.62
CA TRP A 6 41.05 -13.16 -15.14
C TRP A 6 39.92 -14.16 -14.89
N MET A 7 39.82 -14.58 -13.62
CA MET A 7 38.64 -15.22 -13.07
C MET A 7 37.44 -14.34 -13.42
N VAL A 8 36.60 -14.81 -14.33
CA VAL A 8 35.23 -14.31 -14.44
C VAL A 8 34.53 -14.79 -13.18
N PHE A 9 34.42 -13.92 -12.18
CA PHE A 9 33.43 -14.12 -11.13
C PHE A 9 32.07 -14.01 -11.80
N PHE A 10 31.47 -15.15 -12.14
CA PHE A 10 30.02 -15.23 -12.26
C PHE A 10 29.46 -14.96 -10.87
N SER A 11 29.23 -13.68 -10.60
CA SER A 11 28.36 -13.26 -9.53
C SER A 11 26.98 -13.82 -9.83
N LEU A 12 26.58 -14.83 -9.05
CA LEU A 12 25.24 -15.41 -9.03
C LEU A 12 24.24 -14.46 -8.34
N TYR A 13 24.38 -13.16 -8.57
CA TYR A 13 23.35 -12.18 -8.26
C TYR A 13 22.70 -11.82 -9.58
N GLY A 14 21.48 -12.32 -9.77
CA GLY A 14 20.66 -12.03 -10.95
C GLY A 14 20.67 -10.54 -11.23
N THR A 15 20.77 -10.18 -12.50
CA THR A 15 20.59 -8.81 -12.99
C THR A 15 19.12 -8.44 -12.84
N GLY A 16 18.66 -8.24 -11.60
CA GLY A 16 17.42 -7.54 -11.32
C GLY A 16 17.73 -6.06 -11.39
N LEU A 17 17.13 -5.35 -12.34
CA LEU A 17 16.84 -3.92 -12.16
C LEU A 17 16.37 -3.72 -10.72
N SER A 18 16.84 -2.68 -10.02
CA SER A 18 16.30 -2.30 -8.71
C SER A 18 14.77 -2.32 -8.80
N LYS A 19 14.15 -3.29 -8.13
CA LYS A 19 12.69 -3.50 -8.06
C LYS A 19 12.05 -2.59 -7.01
N ASP A 20 12.79 -1.57 -6.58
CA ASP A 20 12.24 -0.53 -5.75
C ASP A 20 11.07 0.13 -6.48
N PRO A 21 10.00 0.46 -5.75
CA PRO A 21 8.92 1.23 -6.34
C PRO A 21 9.41 2.55 -6.93
N ASN A 22 8.84 2.95 -8.07
CA ASN A 22 9.15 4.24 -8.71
C ASN A 22 8.43 5.44 -8.05
N ASP A 23 7.80 5.22 -6.90
CA ASP A 23 7.05 6.23 -6.15
C ASP A 23 8.04 7.22 -5.48
N PRO A 24 7.89 8.56 -5.67
CA PRO A 24 8.90 9.54 -5.29
C PRO A 24 9.29 9.52 -3.81
N PHE A 25 8.35 9.21 -2.91
CA PHE A 25 8.61 9.21 -1.47
C PHE A 25 9.12 7.88 -0.92
N TYR A 26 9.19 6.82 -1.74
CA TYR A 26 9.66 5.52 -1.29
C TYR A 26 11.08 5.59 -0.72
N ARG A 27 12.05 6.10 -1.50
CA ARG A 27 13.46 6.13 -1.09
C ARG A 27 13.73 7.13 0.03
N GLU A 28 13.07 8.28 0.01
CA GLU A 28 13.33 9.37 0.95
C GLU A 28 12.66 9.14 2.31
N HIS A 29 11.50 8.48 2.34
CA HIS A 29 10.64 8.45 3.52
C HIS A 29 10.19 7.05 3.94
N GLN A 30 10.26 6.03 3.06
CA GLN A 30 9.67 4.73 3.35
C GLN A 30 10.65 3.56 3.44
N GLN A 31 11.77 3.62 2.71
CA GLN A 31 12.69 2.51 2.53
C GLN A 31 13.05 1.82 3.85
N ASN A 32 13.48 2.59 4.85
CA ASN A 32 13.95 2.03 6.13
C ASN A 32 12.90 1.16 6.84
N TYR A 33 11.65 1.60 6.91
CA TYR A 33 10.62 0.83 7.63
C TYR A 33 10.03 -0.30 6.78
N LEU A 34 10.00 -0.14 5.44
CA LEU A 34 9.54 -1.18 4.54
C LEU A 34 10.54 -2.34 4.47
N GLU A 35 11.84 -2.06 4.48
CA GLU A 35 12.89 -3.06 4.63
C GLU A 35 12.81 -3.76 6.00
N ALA A 36 12.53 -3.01 7.07
CA ALA A 36 12.40 -3.59 8.42
C ALA A 36 11.28 -4.65 8.53
N ILE A 37 10.20 -4.51 7.75
CA ILE A 37 9.12 -5.50 7.65
C ILE A 37 9.27 -6.47 6.48
N LYS A 38 10.41 -6.41 5.75
CA LYS A 38 10.71 -7.21 4.56
C LYS A 38 9.66 -7.12 3.44
N ALA A 39 9.09 -5.92 3.26
CA ALA A 39 8.13 -5.67 2.19
C ALA A 39 8.76 -5.83 0.79
N PRO A 40 9.98 -5.33 0.50
CA PRO A 40 10.62 -5.54 -0.80
C PRO A 40 10.78 -7.01 -1.18
N GLU A 41 11.22 -7.86 -0.25
CA GLU A 41 11.37 -9.30 -0.49
C GLU A 41 10.02 -10.01 -0.65
N ALA A 42 8.96 -9.50 -0.03
CA ALA A 42 7.60 -10.01 -0.24
C ALA A 42 7.09 -9.64 -1.64
N TRP A 43 7.28 -8.38 -2.07
CA TRP A 43 6.92 -7.91 -3.41
C TRP A 43 7.61 -8.73 -4.49
N ASP A 44 8.87 -9.08 -4.29
CA ASP A 44 9.63 -9.95 -5.20
C ASP A 44 8.97 -11.30 -5.47
N ARG A 45 8.29 -11.86 -4.46
CA ARG A 45 7.64 -13.17 -4.55
C ARG A 45 6.26 -13.10 -5.17
N ILE A 46 5.58 -11.97 -5.04
CA ILE A 46 4.19 -11.81 -5.48
C ILE A 46 4.08 -10.99 -6.78
N TYR A 47 5.18 -10.46 -7.30
CA TYR A 47 5.20 -9.60 -8.49
C TYR A 47 4.54 -10.27 -9.71
N ASP A 48 4.88 -11.52 -9.98
CA ASP A 48 4.40 -12.30 -11.13
C ASP A 48 3.20 -13.20 -10.79
N VAL A 49 2.68 -13.12 -9.56
CA VAL A 49 1.52 -13.90 -9.16
C VAL A 49 0.28 -13.28 -9.81
N PRO A 50 -0.51 -14.06 -10.59
CA PRO A 50 -1.76 -13.56 -11.14
C PRO A 50 -2.63 -13.00 -10.02
N LYS A 51 -3.08 -11.76 -10.18
CA LYS A 51 -3.97 -11.06 -9.23
C LYS A 51 -5.40 -11.61 -9.31
N ALA A 52 -5.56 -12.92 -9.31
CA ALA A 52 -6.84 -13.59 -9.28
C ALA A 52 -7.50 -13.31 -7.92
N ASN A 53 -8.69 -12.72 -7.94
CA ASN A 53 -9.42 -12.22 -6.77
C ASN A 53 -8.61 -11.17 -5.98
N GLN A 54 -8.76 -9.89 -6.34
CA GLN A 54 -8.12 -8.81 -5.58
C GLN A 54 -8.59 -8.83 -4.13
N THR A 55 -7.65 -8.97 -3.20
CA THR A 55 -7.91 -8.86 -1.76
C THR A 55 -8.51 -7.50 -1.45
N VAL A 56 -9.58 -7.49 -0.66
CA VAL A 56 -10.20 -6.25 -0.16
C VAL A 56 -9.75 -6.02 1.27
N ILE A 57 -9.24 -4.82 1.55
CA ILE A 57 -8.94 -4.32 2.88
C ILE A 57 -10.02 -3.30 3.24
N ALA A 58 -10.74 -3.53 4.34
CA ALA A 58 -11.67 -2.56 4.89
C ALA A 58 -10.92 -1.54 5.75
N VAL A 59 -11.05 -0.25 5.43
CA VAL A 59 -10.51 0.86 6.21
C VAL A 59 -11.63 1.37 7.10
N ILE A 60 -11.62 0.93 8.36
CA ILE A 60 -12.67 1.25 9.34
C ILE A 60 -12.22 2.46 10.17
N GLY A 61 -12.98 3.55 10.15
CA GLY A 61 -12.65 4.78 10.89
C GLY A 61 -13.47 5.98 10.46
N GLN A 62 -12.90 7.18 10.50
CA GLN A 62 -13.61 8.45 10.21
C GLN A 62 -13.70 8.79 8.70
N GLY A 63 -13.53 7.79 7.83
CA GLY A 63 -13.65 7.93 6.37
C GLY A 63 -12.33 7.76 5.61
N MET A 64 -12.35 8.00 4.31
CA MET A 64 -11.19 7.91 3.42
C MET A 64 -11.41 8.80 2.19
N MET A 65 -10.40 9.60 1.82
CA MET A 65 -10.41 10.38 0.59
C MET A 65 -10.22 9.45 -0.61
N SER A 66 -11.33 8.88 -1.09
CA SER A 66 -11.34 7.82 -2.12
C SER A 66 -10.93 8.32 -3.50
N ASP A 67 -10.98 9.64 -3.74
CA ASP A 67 -10.55 10.32 -4.95
C ASP A 67 -9.10 10.82 -4.89
N HIS A 68 -8.38 10.59 -3.78
CA HIS A 68 -6.97 10.93 -3.65
C HIS A 68 -6.16 10.30 -4.79
N GLU A 69 -5.23 11.08 -5.36
CA GLU A 69 -4.55 10.67 -6.58
C GLU A 69 -3.85 9.31 -6.45
N ASP A 70 -3.26 9.05 -5.29
CA ASP A 70 -2.52 7.83 -5.01
C ASP A 70 -3.38 6.67 -4.48
N LEU A 71 -4.70 6.88 -4.28
CA LEU A 71 -5.63 5.86 -3.76
C LEU A 71 -6.72 5.47 -4.76
N ARG A 72 -7.14 6.38 -5.65
CA ARG A 72 -8.35 6.26 -6.48
C ARG A 72 -8.46 5.00 -7.33
N HIS A 73 -7.33 4.39 -7.72
CA HIS A 73 -7.33 3.15 -8.51
C HIS A 73 -7.52 1.88 -7.66
N ASN A 74 -7.23 1.97 -6.36
CA ASN A 74 -7.44 0.91 -5.39
C ASN A 74 -8.71 1.11 -4.57
N ALA A 75 -9.25 2.33 -4.49
CA ALA A 75 -10.51 2.61 -3.80
C ALA A 75 -11.71 1.93 -4.48
N ILE A 76 -12.62 1.37 -3.67
CA ILE A 76 -13.92 0.86 -4.08
C ILE A 76 -15.02 1.47 -3.22
N PRO A 77 -16.30 1.43 -3.66
CA PRO A 77 -17.40 1.93 -2.85
C PRO A 77 -17.44 1.30 -1.46
N GLY A 78 -17.70 2.14 -0.46
CA GLY A 78 -17.83 1.76 0.93
C GLY A 78 -19.16 2.20 1.52
N TYR A 79 -19.24 2.26 2.84
CA TYR A 79 -20.47 2.65 3.53
C TYR A 79 -20.19 3.46 4.79
N ASN A 80 -21.05 4.43 5.06
CA ASN A 80 -21.00 5.25 6.27
C ASN A 80 -22.06 4.78 7.26
N MET A 81 -21.61 4.14 8.33
CA MET A 81 -22.48 3.56 9.37
C MET A 81 -23.09 4.63 10.28
N ILE A 82 -22.48 5.82 10.36
CA ILE A 82 -22.92 6.91 11.21
C ILE A 82 -24.11 7.62 10.57
N ASP A 83 -23.95 8.04 9.32
CA ASP A 83 -24.98 8.80 8.58
C ASP A 83 -25.88 7.90 7.72
N LYS A 84 -25.63 6.58 7.73
CA LYS A 84 -26.37 5.54 7.02
C LYS A 84 -26.50 5.79 5.51
N ASN A 85 -25.41 6.19 4.88
CA ASN A 85 -25.35 6.51 3.45
C ASN A 85 -24.00 6.09 2.82
N THR A 86 -23.76 6.46 1.56
CA THR A 86 -22.54 6.12 0.82
C THR A 86 -21.48 7.22 0.86
N ASN A 87 -21.68 8.30 1.63
CA ASN A 87 -20.69 9.35 1.78
C ASN A 87 -19.60 8.92 2.77
N THR A 88 -18.46 8.47 2.24
CA THR A 88 -17.33 7.97 3.01
C THR A 88 -16.16 8.94 3.07
N SER A 89 -16.38 10.24 2.82
CA SER A 89 -15.33 11.26 2.87
C SER A 89 -14.63 11.26 4.23
N ASP A 90 -13.31 11.38 4.18
CA ASP A 90 -12.48 11.48 5.38
C ASP A 90 -12.72 12.80 6.10
N ARG A 91 -12.81 12.75 7.42
CA ARG A 91 -13.11 13.89 8.29
C ARG A 91 -11.90 14.42 9.04
N ASP A 92 -10.87 13.60 9.24
CA ASP A 92 -9.68 13.96 10.03
C ASP A 92 -8.35 13.59 9.37
N GLY A 93 -8.38 12.85 8.26
CA GLY A 93 -7.18 12.45 7.50
C GLY A 93 -6.58 11.12 7.95
N THR A 94 -6.98 10.60 9.12
CA THR A 94 -6.42 9.37 9.68
C THR A 94 -6.70 8.17 8.79
N GLY A 95 -7.93 8.07 8.27
CA GLY A 95 -8.31 6.94 7.42
C GLY A 95 -7.60 6.97 6.07
N THR A 96 -7.40 8.16 5.48
CA THR A 96 -6.60 8.34 4.26
C THR A 96 -5.14 7.95 4.49
N ASN A 97 -4.54 8.34 5.62
CA ASN A 97 -3.16 7.96 5.95
C ASN A 97 -3.00 6.44 6.14
N VAL A 98 -3.94 5.80 6.84
CA VAL A 98 -3.95 4.34 7.03
C VAL A 98 -4.15 3.62 5.69
N ALA A 99 -5.07 4.11 4.86
CA ALA A 99 -5.31 3.60 3.51
C ALA A 99 -4.05 3.68 2.63
N GLY A 100 -3.33 4.81 2.70
CA GLY A 100 -2.06 5.00 2.01
C GLY A 100 -1.01 3.98 2.42
N ALA A 101 -0.76 3.81 3.72
CA ALA A 101 0.19 2.83 4.21
C ALA A 101 -0.18 1.40 3.80
N ALA A 102 -1.47 1.05 3.88
CA ALA A 102 -1.95 -0.29 3.54
C ALA A 102 -1.88 -0.58 2.03
N GLY A 103 -2.29 0.36 1.18
CA GLY A 103 -2.60 0.07 -0.22
C GLY A 103 -2.62 1.27 -1.17
N ALA A 104 -1.81 2.31 -0.92
CA ALA A 104 -1.47 3.26 -1.98
C ALA A 104 -0.97 2.53 -3.24
N VAL A 105 -1.26 3.08 -4.41
CA VAL A 105 -1.00 2.43 -5.68
C VAL A 105 0.51 2.44 -5.95
N THR A 106 1.19 1.34 -5.61
CA THR A 106 2.64 1.20 -5.81
C THR A 106 3.01 1.19 -7.30
N ASN A 107 4.16 1.78 -7.62
CA ASN A 107 4.74 1.85 -8.98
C ASN A 107 3.95 2.72 -9.96
N ASN A 108 3.32 3.80 -9.47
CA ASN A 108 2.57 4.73 -10.33
C ASN A 108 3.26 6.10 -10.50
N SER A 109 4.46 6.27 -9.95
CA SER A 109 5.24 7.52 -9.96
C SER A 109 4.57 8.68 -9.22
N ILE A 110 3.69 8.38 -8.26
CA ILE A 110 2.97 9.33 -7.43
C ILE A 110 3.19 8.92 -5.97
N GLY A 111 3.30 9.90 -5.07
CA GLY A 111 3.21 9.67 -3.64
C GLY A 111 4.10 8.54 -3.10
N ILE A 112 3.46 7.54 -2.49
CA ILE A 112 4.07 6.51 -1.67
C ILE A 112 3.80 5.10 -2.20
N ALA A 113 4.69 4.16 -1.89
CA ALA A 113 4.44 2.74 -2.08
C ALA A 113 3.58 2.18 -0.93
N GLY A 114 2.39 1.66 -1.24
CA GLY A 114 1.59 0.90 -0.29
C GLY A 114 2.18 -0.49 -0.01
N ILE A 115 2.04 -1.00 1.22
CA ILE A 115 2.50 -2.35 1.58
C ILE A 115 1.89 -3.41 0.65
N ALA A 116 0.59 -3.27 0.35
CA ALA A 116 -0.14 -4.13 -0.56
C ALA A 116 -0.77 -3.30 -1.70
N GLY A 117 0.04 -2.57 -2.48
CA GLY A 117 -0.45 -1.60 -3.46
C GLY A 117 -1.26 -2.11 -4.67
N THR A 118 -1.69 -3.38 -4.65
CA THR A 118 -2.54 -3.98 -5.69
C THR A 118 -3.89 -4.47 -5.19
N VAL A 119 -4.18 -4.21 -3.91
CA VAL A 119 -5.44 -4.53 -3.20
C VAL A 119 -6.56 -3.56 -3.56
N LYS A 120 -7.76 -3.87 -3.09
CA LYS A 120 -8.86 -2.91 -3.01
C LYS A 120 -9.04 -2.36 -1.61
N LEU A 121 -9.34 -1.07 -1.51
CA LEU A 121 -9.56 -0.35 -0.26
C LEU A 121 -11.04 0.03 -0.17
N MET A 122 -11.73 -0.51 0.84
CA MET A 122 -13.14 -0.23 1.09
C MET A 122 -13.29 0.62 2.35
N PRO A 123 -13.74 1.88 2.27
CA PRO A 123 -13.94 2.69 3.45
C PRO A 123 -15.22 2.32 4.18
N ILE A 124 -15.12 2.09 5.50
CA ILE A 124 -16.27 1.89 6.38
C ILE A 124 -16.24 3.01 7.42
N VAL A 125 -17.12 3.99 7.29
CA VAL A 125 -17.16 5.09 8.28
C VAL A 125 -17.82 4.59 9.55
N TYR A 126 -17.08 4.63 10.64
CA TYR A 126 -17.51 4.21 11.96
C TYR A 126 -16.85 5.10 13.03
N ASP A 127 -17.59 5.41 14.08
CA ASP A 127 -17.09 6.17 15.22
C ASP A 127 -17.45 5.45 16.51
N ALA A 128 -16.44 4.85 17.15
CA ALA A 128 -16.61 4.14 18.41
C ALA A 128 -16.96 5.07 19.59
N THR A 129 -16.70 6.38 19.48
CA THR A 129 -16.98 7.34 20.56
C THR A 129 -18.45 7.76 20.63
N ASN A 130 -19.19 7.55 19.54
CA ASN A 130 -20.65 7.73 19.49
C ASN A 130 -21.40 6.43 19.84
N ASP A 131 -20.72 5.42 20.39
CA ASP A 131 -21.36 4.21 20.88
C ASP A 131 -21.71 4.40 22.36
N ASN A 132 -22.83 5.09 22.61
CA ASN A 132 -23.43 5.28 23.93
C ASN A 132 -23.98 3.95 24.53
N THR A 133 -23.58 2.79 24.01
CA THR A 133 -24.05 1.46 24.44
C THR A 133 -23.27 0.88 25.63
N ILE A 134 -22.26 1.58 26.16
CA ILE A 134 -21.58 1.22 27.44
C ILE A 134 -22.18 1.91 28.68
N ALA A 135 -23.37 2.52 28.56
CA ALA A 135 -24.14 3.02 29.69
C ALA A 135 -25.55 2.42 29.71
N ALA A 136 -25.67 1.13 30.07
CA ALA A 136 -26.90 0.48 30.48
C ALA A 136 -26.62 -0.53 31.60
#